data_AF-A0A6C0DTU6-F1
#
_entry.id   AF-A0A6C0DTU6-F1
#
_cell.length_a   1.000
_cell.length_b   1.000
_cell.length_c   1.000
_cell.angle_alpha   90.00
_cell.angle_beta   90.00
_cell.angle_gamma   90.00
#
_symmetry.space_group_name_H-M   'P 1'
#
loop_
_entity.id
_entity.type
_entity.pdbx_description
1 polymer ?
#
loop_
_entity_poly.entity_id
_entity_poly.type
_entity_poly.pdbx_seq_one_letter_code
_entity_poly.pdbx_strand_id
1 'polypeptide(L)'
;MIVEEDKLDKLDKLDDSWIQDFDKVDKPYQDFYKENVYYVNINIFYVNKENEIDKITNEIFLMKNHNVISREEIIDIIKRNSCYNKNLYSLLSILKYNITVNPEEVTYFLDIKDYDFIDRYRQFLTILQHIDTIVFEPTISMFQDLNNLIIIFYEKNEKYKNNYTKKIYFKRNKISKKYNNTVRNL
;
A
#
# COMPACT_ATOMS: atom_id res chain seq x y z
N MET A 1 -43.54 -2.01 -58.52
CA MET A 1 -42.11 -2.31 -58.62
C MET A 1 -41.39 -0.97 -58.50
N ILE A 2 -40.61 -0.83 -57.43
CA ILE A 2 -39.55 0.18 -57.21
C ILE A 2 -40.01 1.65 -57.18
N VAL A 3 -40.54 2.15 -56.05
CA VAL A 3 -40.22 3.51 -55.55
C VAL A 3 -40.59 3.59 -54.05
N GLU A 4 -39.90 2.86 -53.16
CA GLU A 4 -39.95 3.19 -51.71
C GLU A 4 -38.84 2.53 -50.85
N GLU A 5 -37.83 1.90 -51.46
CA GLU A 5 -36.67 1.35 -50.74
C GLU A 5 -35.49 2.36 -50.60
N ASP A 6 -35.48 3.46 -51.36
CA ASP A 6 -34.34 4.41 -51.39
C ASP A 6 -34.35 5.49 -50.30
N LYS A 7 -35.23 5.40 -49.29
CA LYS A 7 -35.27 6.37 -48.16
C LYS A 7 -34.74 5.84 -46.83
N LEU A 8 -34.22 4.61 -46.79
CA LEU A 8 -33.68 4.02 -45.56
C LEU A 8 -32.13 4.04 -45.48
N ASP A 9 -31.43 4.33 -46.58
CA ASP A 9 -29.95 4.31 -46.65
C ASP A 9 -29.27 5.66 -46.39
N LYS A 10 -30.02 6.68 -45.96
CA LYS A 10 -29.45 7.89 -45.34
C LYS A 10 -29.64 7.83 -43.84
N LEU A 11 -29.08 6.81 -43.21
CA LEU A 11 -28.66 6.96 -41.83
C LEU A 11 -27.53 7.97 -41.87
N ASP A 12 -27.84 9.22 -41.49
CA ASP A 12 -26.90 10.32 -41.40
C ASP A 12 -25.60 9.82 -40.76
N LYS A 13 -24.50 9.83 -41.52
CA LYS A 13 -23.16 9.68 -40.94
C LYS A 13 -23.00 10.85 -39.99
N LEU A 14 -23.03 10.56 -38.69
CA LEU A 14 -22.80 11.54 -37.64
C LEU A 14 -21.48 12.26 -37.95
N ASP A 15 -21.52 13.60 -37.98
CA ASP A 15 -20.32 14.40 -38.20
C ASP A 15 -19.49 14.41 -36.90
N ASP A 16 -18.48 13.54 -36.86
CA ASP A 16 -17.59 13.37 -35.72
C ASP A 16 -16.36 14.29 -35.78
N SER A 17 -16.32 15.27 -36.69
CA SER A 17 -15.17 16.17 -36.88
C SER A 17 -14.79 16.91 -35.60
N TRP A 18 -15.79 17.38 -34.85
CA TRP A 18 -15.58 18.04 -33.55
C TRP A 18 -14.92 17.11 -32.51
N ILE A 19 -15.32 15.83 -32.46
CA ILE A 19 -14.73 14.83 -31.55
C ILE A 19 -13.26 14.58 -31.91
N GLN A 20 -12.97 14.43 -33.21
CA GLN A 20 -11.60 14.21 -33.68
C GLN A 20 -10.68 15.40 -33.41
N ASP A 21 -11.20 16.62 -33.52
CA ASP A 21 -10.42 17.83 -33.24
C ASP A 21 -10.20 18.02 -31.74
N PHE A 22 -11.18 17.66 -30.91
CA PHE A 22 -11.00 17.58 -29.45
C PHE A 22 -9.89 16.58 -29.09
N ASP A 23 -9.95 15.34 -29.59
CA ASP A 23 -8.97 14.30 -29.30
C ASP A 23 -7.54 14.71 -29.71
N LYS A 24 -7.38 15.41 -30.84
CA LYS A 24 -6.06 15.91 -31.27
C LYS A 24 -5.48 16.93 -30.31
N VAL A 25 -6.32 17.78 -29.73
CA VAL A 25 -5.90 18.83 -28.79
C VAL A 25 -5.69 18.26 -27.39
N ASP A 26 -6.48 17.27 -26.98
CA ASP A 26 -6.48 16.70 -25.63
C ASP A 26 -5.38 15.65 -25.43
N LYS A 27 -5.08 14.86 -26.47
CA LYS A 27 -4.09 13.76 -26.40
C LYS A 27 -2.71 14.15 -25.84
N PRO A 28 -2.11 15.30 -26.18
CA PRO A 28 -0.84 15.73 -25.58
C PRO A 28 -0.91 15.97 -24.06
N TYR A 29 -2.10 16.15 -23.50
CA TYR A 29 -2.32 16.41 -22.09
C TYR A 29 -2.67 15.14 -21.27
N GLN A 30 -2.74 13.97 -21.92
CA GLN A 30 -3.10 12.72 -21.26
C GLN A 30 -2.25 12.41 -20.03
N ASP A 31 -0.95 12.68 -20.13
CA ASP A 31 0.02 12.44 -19.06
C ASP A 31 -0.25 13.26 -17.79
N PHE A 32 -1.02 14.37 -17.90
CA PHE A 32 -1.39 15.22 -16.79
C PHE A 32 -2.70 14.79 -16.13
N TYR A 33 -3.48 13.88 -16.71
CA TYR A 33 -4.69 13.39 -16.06
C TYR A 33 -4.37 12.38 -14.96
N LYS A 34 -5.26 12.33 -13.97
CA LYS A 34 -5.20 11.29 -12.95
C LYS A 34 -5.64 9.96 -13.53
N GLU A 35 -4.87 8.93 -13.24
CA GLU A 35 -5.15 7.57 -13.60
C GLU A 35 -5.04 6.65 -12.39
N ASN A 36 -5.67 5.49 -12.49
CA ASN A 36 -5.50 4.44 -11.50
C ASN A 36 -4.05 3.97 -11.47
N VAL A 37 -3.60 3.55 -10.30
CA VAL A 37 -2.28 2.98 -10.07
C VAL A 37 -2.32 1.49 -10.40
N TYR A 38 -1.56 1.08 -11.42
CA TYR A 38 -1.48 -0.31 -11.87
C TYR A 38 -0.29 -1.06 -11.26
N TYR A 39 0.77 -0.33 -10.91
CA TYR A 39 1.98 -0.88 -10.33
C TYR A 39 2.59 0.10 -9.32
N VAL A 40 3.46 -0.39 -8.46
CA VAL A 40 4.24 0.44 -7.53
C VAL A 40 5.64 -0.11 -7.40
N ASN A 41 6.59 0.78 -7.16
CA ASN A 41 7.94 0.39 -6.78
C ASN A 41 7.96 -0.05 -5.31
N ILE A 42 8.48 -1.24 -5.01
CA ILE A 42 8.69 -1.70 -3.64
C ILE A 42 10.17 -1.60 -3.32
N ASN A 43 10.51 -0.69 -2.41
CA ASN A 43 11.87 -0.49 -1.92
C ASN A 43 12.04 -1.18 -0.56
N ILE A 44 12.92 -2.17 -0.50
CA ILE A 44 13.14 -2.99 0.68
C ILE A 44 14.53 -2.68 1.24
N PHE A 45 14.55 -2.21 2.49
CA PHE A 45 15.76 -1.85 3.21
C PHE A 45 16.05 -2.92 4.26
N TYR A 46 17.30 -3.38 4.30
CA TYR A 46 17.79 -4.31 5.31
C TYR A 46 18.74 -3.56 6.23
N VAL A 47 18.39 -3.46 7.50
CA VAL A 47 19.19 -2.81 8.54
C VAL A 47 19.82 -3.88 9.42
N ASN A 48 21.14 -3.83 9.58
CA ASN A 48 21.90 -4.76 10.42
C ASN A 48 21.82 -4.37 11.90
N LYS A 49 22.49 -5.17 12.74
CA LYS A 49 22.55 -4.95 14.18
C LYS A 49 23.31 -3.69 14.59
N GLU A 50 24.23 -3.24 13.76
CA GLU A 50 24.96 -1.98 13.92
C GLU A 50 24.12 -0.73 13.55
N ASN A 51 22.86 -0.93 13.13
CA ASN A 51 21.95 0.10 12.62
C ASN A 51 22.41 0.73 11.30
N GLU A 52 23.19 -0.01 10.51
CA GLU A 52 23.61 0.37 9.18
C GLU A 52 22.72 -0.32 8.14
N ILE A 53 22.57 0.32 6.97
CA ILE A 53 21.88 -0.28 5.84
C ILE A 53 22.83 -1.28 5.18
N ASP A 54 22.53 -2.56 5.33
CA ASP A 54 23.27 -3.67 4.72
C ASP A 54 22.92 -3.84 3.24
N LYS A 55 21.63 -3.63 2.91
CA LYS A 55 21.14 -3.81 1.54
C LYS A 55 19.89 -2.98 1.26
N ILE A 56 19.80 -2.53 0.01
CA ILE A 56 18.57 -2.00 -0.58
C ILE A 56 18.23 -2.86 -1.80
N THR A 57 16.97 -3.29 -1.91
CA THR A 57 16.45 -3.95 -3.12
C THR A 57 15.19 -3.28 -3.58
N ASN A 58 15.05 -3.13 -4.89
CA ASN A 58 13.87 -2.54 -5.50
C ASN A 58 13.20 -3.59 -6.40
N GLU A 59 11.90 -3.80 -6.25
CA GLU A 59 11.09 -4.65 -7.14
C GLU A 59 9.86 -3.89 -7.63
N ILE A 60 9.48 -4.06 -8.89
CA ILE A 60 8.20 -3.53 -9.40
C ILE A 60 7.11 -4.53 -9.02
N PHE A 61 6.07 -4.06 -8.35
CA PHE A 61 4.90 -4.85 -8.02
C PHE A 61 3.73 -4.47 -8.91
N LEU A 62 3.30 -5.41 -9.76
CA LEU A 62 2.09 -5.26 -10.57
C LEU A 62 0.87 -5.66 -9.74
N MET A 63 -0.08 -4.74 -9.59
CA MET A 63 -1.29 -5.00 -8.83
C MET A 63 -2.27 -5.85 -9.62
N LYS A 64 -2.94 -6.81 -8.95
CA LYS A 64 -4.02 -7.59 -9.56
C LYS A 64 -5.30 -6.77 -9.73
N ASN A 65 -5.60 -5.98 -8.71
CA ASN A 65 -6.70 -5.02 -8.71
C ASN A 65 -6.06 -3.64 -8.64
N HIS A 66 -6.45 -2.73 -9.54
CA HIS A 66 -5.85 -1.39 -9.56
C HIS A 66 -6.00 -0.72 -8.19
N ASN A 67 -5.04 0.13 -7.84
CA ASN A 67 -4.99 0.90 -6.60
C ASN A 67 -4.83 0.06 -5.32
N VAL A 68 -4.79 -1.28 -5.38
CA VAL A 68 -4.85 -2.12 -4.18
C VAL A 68 -3.74 -3.17 -4.18
N ILE A 69 -3.00 -3.22 -3.06
CA ILE A 69 -2.17 -4.37 -2.68
C ILE A 69 -2.88 -5.08 -1.55
N SER A 70 -3.30 -6.33 -1.79
CA SER A 70 -4.02 -7.11 -0.77
C SER A 70 -3.13 -7.45 0.41
N ARG A 71 -3.76 -7.69 1.57
CA ARG A 71 -3.06 -8.14 2.77
C ARG A 71 -2.24 -9.41 2.53
N GLU A 72 -2.77 -10.35 1.76
CA GLU A 72 -2.11 -11.61 1.42
C GLU A 72 -0.83 -11.36 0.63
N GLU A 73 -0.88 -10.48 -0.37
CA GLU A 73 0.29 -10.11 -1.19
C GLU A 73 1.39 -9.45 -0.34
N ILE A 74 1.01 -8.57 0.58
CA ILE A 74 1.95 -7.92 1.52
C ILE A 74 2.61 -8.97 2.41
N ILE A 75 1.82 -9.91 2.96
CA ILE A 75 2.36 -11.00 3.78
C ILE A 75 3.34 -11.85 2.97
N ASP A 76 3.06 -12.13 1.70
CA ASP A 76 3.93 -12.91 0.84
C ASP A 76 5.23 -12.17 0.49
N ILE A 77 5.15 -10.86 0.21
CA ILE A 77 6.33 -10.00 0.06
C ILE A 77 7.19 -10.05 1.33
N ILE A 78 6.57 -9.90 2.51
CA ILE A 78 7.29 -9.91 3.78
C ILE A 78 7.99 -11.25 4.01
N LYS A 79 7.29 -12.36 3.78
CA LYS A 79 7.83 -13.71 3.98
C LYS A 79 9.03 -13.99 3.07
N ARG A 80 8.93 -13.67 1.78
CA ARG A 80 10.03 -13.85 0.81
C ARG A 80 11.29 -13.09 1.21
N ASN A 81 11.12 -11.92 1.84
CA ASN A 81 12.21 -11.02 2.21
C ASN A 81 12.63 -11.15 3.68
N SER A 82 12.06 -12.09 4.43
CA SER A 82 12.37 -12.28 5.86
C SER A 82 13.70 -12.98 6.14
N CYS A 83 14.36 -13.52 5.10
CA CYS A 83 15.65 -14.17 5.20
C CYS A 83 16.54 -13.72 4.05
N TYR A 84 17.71 -13.18 4.39
CA TYR A 84 18.70 -12.75 3.40
C TYR A 84 20.09 -13.15 3.88
N ASN A 85 20.90 -13.73 2.99
CA ASN A 85 22.28 -14.16 3.28
C ASN A 85 22.43 -15.01 4.56
N LYS A 86 21.49 -15.94 4.80
CA LYS A 86 21.37 -16.79 6.01
C LYS A 86 21.01 -16.05 7.30
N ASN A 87 20.92 -14.73 7.27
CA ASN A 87 20.45 -13.92 8.39
C ASN A 87 18.92 -13.79 8.33
N LEU A 88 18.29 -13.89 9.49
CA LEU A 88 16.86 -13.69 9.65
C LEU A 88 16.59 -12.22 9.95
N TYR A 89 15.60 -11.66 9.29
CA TYR A 89 15.15 -10.29 9.50
C TYR A 89 13.71 -10.28 10.02
N SER A 90 13.41 -9.28 10.84
CA SER A 90 12.04 -8.92 11.25
C SER A 90 11.60 -7.72 10.45
N LEU A 91 10.32 -7.67 10.08
CA LEU A 91 9.72 -6.44 9.64
C LEU A 91 9.83 -5.39 10.77
N LEU A 92 10.40 -4.24 10.46
CA LEU A 92 10.47 -3.07 11.34
C LEU A 92 9.33 -2.11 11.04
N SER A 93 9.16 -1.73 9.77
CA SER A 93 8.11 -0.80 9.35
C SER A 93 7.75 -0.95 7.88
N ILE A 94 6.55 -0.49 7.53
CA ILE A 94 6.09 -0.33 6.15
C ILE A 94 5.65 1.13 6.00
N LEU A 95 6.10 1.79 4.95
CA LEU A 95 5.71 3.15 4.61
C LEU A 95 5.12 3.16 3.20
N LYS A 96 3.98 3.81 3.04
CA LYS A 96 3.35 4.06 1.75
C LYS A 96 3.63 5.51 1.34
N TYR A 97 4.23 5.70 0.18
CA TYR A 97 4.33 6.97 -0.50
C TYR A 97 3.36 7.00 -1.69
N ASN A 98 2.40 7.92 -1.67
CA ASN A 98 1.38 8.02 -2.71
C ASN A 98 1.13 9.49 -3.07
N ILE A 99 1.47 9.88 -4.30
CA ILE A 99 1.40 11.28 -4.75
C ILE A 99 0.02 11.64 -5.29
N THR A 100 -0.78 12.30 -4.47
CA THR A 100 -2.21 12.55 -4.76
C THR A 100 -2.51 13.94 -5.32
N VAL A 101 -1.48 14.67 -5.75
CA VAL A 101 -1.58 16.05 -6.26
C VAL A 101 -2.55 16.14 -7.43
N ASN A 102 -3.38 17.18 -7.46
CA ASN A 102 -4.20 17.50 -8.63
C ASN A 102 -3.38 18.26 -9.69
N PRO A 103 -3.67 18.10 -10.99
CA PRO A 103 -2.90 18.76 -12.05
C PRO A 103 -2.85 20.29 -11.90
N GLU A 104 -3.96 20.88 -11.45
CA GLU A 104 -4.12 22.32 -11.18
C GLU A 104 -3.22 22.82 -10.03
N GLU A 105 -2.83 21.93 -9.12
CA GLU A 105 -2.05 22.25 -7.93
C GLU A 105 -0.54 22.07 -8.14
N VAL A 106 -0.11 21.44 -9.24
CA VAL A 106 1.31 21.10 -9.48
C VAL A 106 2.18 22.36 -9.45
N THR A 107 1.70 23.46 -10.02
CA THR A 107 2.43 24.74 -10.05
C THR A 107 2.66 25.32 -8.66
N TYR A 108 1.77 25.04 -7.70
CA TYR A 108 1.93 25.48 -6.31
C TYR A 108 3.15 24.87 -5.62
N PHE A 109 3.67 23.75 -6.14
CA PHE A 109 4.90 23.14 -5.65
C PHE A 109 6.18 23.81 -6.19
N LEU A 110 6.09 24.62 -7.25
CA LEU A 110 7.23 25.34 -7.83
C LEU A 110 7.52 26.66 -7.10
N ASP A 111 6.49 27.31 -6.54
CA ASP A 111 6.57 28.64 -5.91
C ASP A 111 6.83 28.60 -4.39
N ILE A 112 7.17 27.43 -3.83
CA ILE A 112 7.33 27.25 -2.39
C ILE A 112 8.61 27.92 -1.89
N LYS A 113 8.49 28.72 -0.82
CA LYS A 113 9.63 29.20 -0.01
C LYS A 113 10.05 28.13 0.99
N ASP A 114 11.35 28.00 1.24
CA ASP A 114 12.00 26.88 1.95
C ASP A 114 11.35 26.42 3.28
N TYR A 115 10.67 27.30 4.01
CA TYR A 115 10.11 27.00 5.34
C TYR A 115 8.80 26.17 5.29
N ASP A 116 7.99 26.29 4.22
CA ASP A 116 6.72 25.55 4.07
C ASP A 116 6.90 24.20 3.34
N PHE A 117 8.13 23.89 2.92
CA PHE A 117 8.44 22.73 2.10
C PHE A 117 8.16 21.42 2.85
N ILE A 118 8.69 21.27 4.07
CA ILE A 118 8.68 19.99 4.81
C ILE A 118 7.26 19.51 5.15
N ASP A 119 6.36 20.41 5.57
CA ASP A 119 5.02 20.02 6.03
C ASP A 119 4.12 19.57 4.88
N ARG A 120 4.30 20.13 3.67
CA ARG A 120 3.55 19.68 2.48
C ARG A 120 4.02 18.32 1.97
N TYR A 121 5.32 18.02 1.93
CA TYR A 121 5.76 16.69 1.44
C TYR A 121 5.46 15.54 2.41
N ARG A 122 5.34 15.83 3.71
CA ARG A 122 4.91 14.83 4.71
C ARG A 122 3.51 14.28 4.44
N GLN A 123 2.67 14.98 3.67
CA GLN A 123 1.31 14.55 3.40
C GLN A 123 1.21 13.30 2.52
N PHE A 124 2.24 13.01 1.71
CA PHE A 124 2.23 11.85 0.80
C PHE A 124 2.84 10.58 1.41
N LEU A 125 3.61 10.71 2.48
CA LEU A 125 4.28 9.59 3.15
C LEU A 125 3.52 9.19 4.41
N THR A 126 3.07 7.94 4.46
CA THR A 126 2.29 7.40 5.57
C THR A 126 2.95 6.16 6.13
N ILE A 127 3.07 6.06 7.45
CA ILE A 127 3.56 4.85 8.13
C ILE A 127 2.37 3.94 8.40
N LEU A 128 2.46 2.69 7.95
CA LEU A 128 1.43 1.69 8.15
C LEU A 128 1.65 0.97 9.48
N GLN A 129 0.70 1.12 10.41
CA GLN A 129 0.79 0.54 11.76
C GLN A 129 0.47 -0.95 11.80
N HIS A 130 -0.30 -1.44 10.83
CA HIS A 130 -0.79 -2.81 10.77
C HIS A 130 -0.57 -3.39 9.37
N ILE A 131 -0.37 -4.71 9.32
CA ILE A 131 -0.32 -5.44 8.05
C ILE A 131 -1.77 -5.70 7.62
N ASP A 132 -2.24 -4.82 6.75
CA ASP A 132 -3.56 -4.88 6.14
C ASP A 132 -3.47 -4.46 4.66
N THR A 133 -4.59 -4.52 3.96
CA THR A 133 -4.73 -4.08 2.57
C THR A 133 -4.30 -2.63 2.42
N ILE A 134 -3.44 -2.37 1.43
CA ILE A 134 -2.92 -1.04 1.14
C ILE A 134 -3.65 -0.49 -0.09
N VAL A 135 -4.25 0.68 0.09
CA VAL A 135 -4.94 1.41 -0.98
C VAL A 135 -4.12 2.63 -1.39
N PHE A 136 -3.93 2.79 -2.71
CA PHE A 136 -3.35 3.95 -3.37
C PHE A 136 -4.45 4.76 -4.01
N GLU A 137 -4.44 6.07 -3.82
CA GLU A 137 -5.31 6.97 -4.56
C GLU A 137 -4.78 7.17 -5.99
N PRO A 138 -5.67 7.44 -6.97
CA PRO A 138 -5.27 7.78 -8.33
C PRO A 138 -4.29 8.95 -8.36
N THR A 139 -3.29 8.84 -9.22
CA THR A 139 -2.20 9.81 -9.36
C THR A 139 -2.10 10.30 -10.79
N ILE A 140 -1.52 11.48 -10.99
CA ILE A 140 -1.21 11.99 -12.32
C ILE A 140 -0.39 10.95 -13.08
N SER A 141 -0.74 10.68 -14.34
CA SER A 141 -0.15 9.60 -15.14
C SER A 141 1.38 9.70 -15.21
N MET A 142 1.94 10.90 -15.44
CA MET A 142 3.39 11.11 -15.44
C MET A 142 4.09 10.94 -14.06
N PHE A 143 3.34 10.84 -12.97
CA PHE A 143 3.87 10.68 -11.60
C PHE A 143 3.64 9.27 -11.03
N GLN A 144 3.11 8.34 -11.83
CA GLN A 144 2.80 6.98 -11.39
C GLN A 144 4.02 6.24 -10.81
N ASP A 145 5.20 6.46 -11.40
CA ASP A 145 6.47 5.86 -11.00
C ASP A 145 7.00 6.36 -9.65
N LEU A 146 6.53 7.52 -9.18
CA LEU A 146 6.87 8.06 -7.86
C LEU A 146 6.17 7.30 -6.72
N ASN A 147 5.02 6.65 -6.99
CA ASN A 147 4.32 5.86 -5.99
C ASN A 147 5.19 4.68 -5.53
N ASN A 148 5.30 4.52 -4.21
CA ASN A 148 6.30 3.65 -3.63
C ASN A 148 5.81 3.01 -2.34
N LEU A 149 6.19 1.74 -2.14
CA LEU A 149 6.03 1.03 -0.88
C LEU A 149 7.42 0.73 -0.31
N ILE A 150 7.73 1.37 0.82
CA ILE A 150 9.00 1.18 1.50
C ILE A 150 8.81 0.16 2.61
N ILE A 151 9.60 -0.90 2.61
CA ILE A 151 9.58 -1.94 3.64
C ILE A 151 10.95 -1.97 4.30
N ILE A 152 10.99 -1.77 5.62
CA ILE A 152 12.22 -1.79 6.38
C ILE A 152 12.26 -3.07 7.22
N PHE A 153 13.35 -3.81 7.06
CA PHE A 153 13.67 -5.02 7.80
C PHE A 153 14.84 -4.75 8.75
N TYR A 154 14.76 -5.31 9.95
CA TYR A 154 15.82 -5.25 10.95
C TYR A 154 16.31 -6.65 11.31
N GLU A 155 17.62 -6.85 11.30
CA GLU A 155 18.24 -8.14 11.54
C GLU A 155 17.93 -8.68 12.95
N LYS A 156 17.54 -9.95 13.05
CA LYS A 156 17.25 -10.62 14.31
C LYS A 156 18.52 -11.12 14.98
N ASN A 157 18.51 -11.12 16.31
CA ASN A 157 19.45 -11.90 17.09
C ASN A 157 19.11 -13.39 16.96
N GLU A 158 20.01 -14.21 16.41
CA GLU A 158 19.87 -15.68 16.36
C GLU A 158 19.79 -16.32 17.76
N LYS A 159 20.08 -15.56 18.82
CA LYS A 159 20.23 -16.05 20.19
C LYS A 159 18.92 -16.25 20.94
N TYR A 160 17.95 -17.00 20.39
CA TYR A 160 16.96 -17.74 21.22
C TYR A 160 16.44 -18.99 20.49
N LYS A 161 17.34 -19.94 20.18
CA LYS A 161 16.94 -21.35 20.09
C LYS A 161 16.64 -21.85 21.51
N ASN A 162 15.49 -21.47 22.08
CA ASN A 162 14.90 -22.07 23.29
C ASN A 162 13.42 -21.68 23.44
N ASN A 163 12.61 -21.89 22.40
CA ASN A 163 11.14 -21.84 22.52
C ASN A 163 10.57 -23.13 23.14
N TYR A 164 11.12 -23.57 24.27
CA TYR A 164 10.33 -24.39 25.17
C TYR A 164 9.44 -23.43 25.94
N THR A 165 8.17 -23.31 25.53
CA THR A 165 7.16 -22.77 26.43
C THR A 165 7.22 -23.61 27.71
N LYS A 166 7.65 -23.02 28.82
CA LYS A 166 7.63 -23.72 30.11
C LYS A 166 6.17 -24.11 30.37
N LYS A 167 5.89 -25.40 30.33
CA LYS A 167 4.57 -25.97 30.63
C LYS A 167 4.11 -25.42 31.97
N ILE A 168 3.08 -24.57 31.94
CA ILE A 168 2.55 -23.93 33.13
C ILE A 168 1.65 -24.94 33.83
N TYR A 169 2.06 -25.41 35.01
CA TYR A 169 1.23 -26.25 35.86
C TYR A 169 0.36 -25.35 36.74
N PHE A 170 -0.93 -25.27 36.44
CA PHE A 170 -1.89 -24.63 37.33
C PHE A 170 -1.99 -25.47 38.62
N LYS A 171 -1.45 -24.96 39.73
CA LYS A 171 -1.75 -25.51 41.05
C LYS A 171 -3.22 -25.23 41.34
N ARG A 172 -4.06 -26.26 41.28
CA ARG A 172 -5.42 -26.21 41.84
C ARG A 172 -5.28 -25.97 43.35
N ASN A 173 -5.49 -24.74 43.80
CA ASN A 173 -5.68 -24.48 45.22
C ASN A 173 -6.95 -25.24 45.65
N LYS A 174 -6.79 -26.23 46.52
CA LYS A 174 -7.93 -26.92 47.15
C LYS A 174 -8.66 -25.89 48.00
N ILE A 175 -9.79 -25.39 47.51
CA ILE A 175 -10.72 -24.61 48.31
C ILE A 175 -11.20 -25.56 49.42
N SER A 176 -10.74 -25.36 50.65
CA SER A 176 -11.31 -26.02 51.81
C SER A 176 -12.73 -25.46 52.00
N LYS A 177 -13.74 -26.26 51.64
CA LYS A 177 -15.13 -25.96 51.99
C LYS A 177 -15.25 -26.02 53.52
N LYS A 178 -15.21 -24.86 54.18
CA LYS A 178 -15.62 -24.71 55.58
C LYS A 178 -17.14 -24.84 55.59
N TYR A 179 -17.66 -26.01 55.96
CA TYR A 179 -19.09 -26.17 56.27
C TYR A 179 -19.35 -25.41 57.57
N ASN A 180 -20.13 -24.33 57.51
CA ASN A 180 -20.68 -23.69 58.70
C ASN A 180 -21.99 -24.41 59.05
N ASN A 181 -21.99 -25.19 60.12
CA ASN A 181 -23.22 -25.73 60.69
C ASN A 181 -23.99 -24.59 61.38
N THR A 182 -25.15 -24.21 60.84
CA THR A 182 -26.14 -23.38 61.54
C THR A 182 -26.94 -24.27 62.50
N VAL A 183 -26.77 -24.07 63.80
CA VAL A 183 -27.68 -24.61 64.82
C VAL A 183 -28.93 -23.72 64.84
N ARG A 184 -30.10 -24.31 64.53
CA ARG A 184 -31.41 -23.70 64.80
C ARG A 184 -31.75 -23.94 66.26
N ASN A 185 -31.87 -22.88 67.05
CA ASN A 185 -32.53 -22.96 68.36
C ASN A 185 -34.03 -22.71 68.18
N LEU A 186 -34.84 -23.55 68.83
CA LEU A 186 -36.26 -23.36 69.11
C LEU A 186 -36.44 -22.38 70.27
#